data_AF-A0A9D8HL06-F1
#
_entry.id   AF-A0A9D8HL06-F1
#
_cell.length_a   1.000
_cell.length_b   1.000
_cell.length_c   1.000
_cell.angle_alpha   90.00
_cell.angle_beta   90.00
_cell.angle_gamma   90.00
#
_symmetry.space_group_name_H-M   'P 1'
#
loop_
_entity.id
_entity.type
_entity.pdbx_description
1 polymer ?
#
loop_
_entity_poly.entity_id
_entity_poly.type
_entity_poly.pdbx_seq_one_letter_code
_entity_poly.pdbx_strand_id
1 'polypeptide(L)'
;MAFSDLKSFGYGGFIVWVAIITASCALLIQIGTNLANDYFDYLKGTDNEKRVGPLRAIHAGLVSKKEMLLSFIITFGLAAALGIVLVLRGGWPVLATGAAAIACGILYTAGPKPIGYIGLAELFVLVFFG
;
A
#
# COMPACT_ATOMS: atom_id res chain seq x y z
N MET A 1 28.32 -22.35 6.69
CA MET A 1 27.65 -23.40 5.90
C MET A 1 26.17 -23.04 5.79
N ALA A 2 25.80 -22.21 4.80
CA ALA A 2 24.40 -21.93 4.38
C ALA A 2 24.30 -20.86 3.25
N PHE A 3 25.38 -20.15 2.90
CA PHE A 3 25.39 -19.29 1.70
C PHE A 3 25.67 -20.05 0.40
N SER A 4 26.08 -21.32 0.49
CA SER A 4 26.36 -22.20 -0.63
C SER A 4 25.12 -22.88 -1.21
N ASP A 5 24.03 -22.99 -0.45
CA ASP A 5 22.79 -23.65 -0.89
C ASP A 5 21.85 -22.72 -1.68
N LEU A 6 22.20 -21.43 -1.81
CA LEU A 6 21.48 -20.49 -2.66
C LEU A 6 21.70 -20.75 -4.17
N LYS A 7 22.64 -21.66 -4.52
CA LYS A 7 23.02 -21.94 -5.91
C LYS A 7 22.27 -23.10 -6.59
N SER A 8 21.33 -23.78 -5.92
CA SER A 8 20.56 -24.87 -6.56
C SER A 8 19.07 -24.58 -6.82
N PHE A 9 18.56 -23.41 -6.45
CA PHE A 9 17.21 -22.98 -6.85
C PHE A 9 17.25 -22.14 -8.12
N GLY A 10 17.31 -22.82 -9.27
CA GLY A 10 16.90 -22.31 -10.59
C GLY A 10 17.17 -20.83 -10.85
N TYR A 11 18.40 -20.50 -11.28
CA TYR A 11 18.59 -19.33 -12.13
C TYR A 11 17.77 -19.53 -13.41
N GLY A 12 16.86 -18.59 -13.71
CA GLY A 12 16.44 -18.33 -15.09
C GLY A 12 14.97 -18.58 -15.45
N GLY A 13 14.04 -17.80 -14.88
CA GLY A 13 12.68 -17.74 -15.43
C GLY A 13 11.74 -16.84 -14.66
N PHE A 14 10.89 -16.11 -15.38
CA PHE A 14 9.75 -15.40 -14.81
C PHE A 14 8.80 -16.42 -14.18
N ILE A 15 8.67 -16.39 -12.85
CA ILE A 15 7.78 -17.31 -12.13
C ILE A 15 6.38 -16.66 -12.10
N VAL A 16 5.51 -17.12 -13.00
CA VAL A 16 4.18 -16.53 -13.23
C VAL A 16 3.36 -16.38 -11.94
N TRP A 17 3.33 -17.40 -11.08
CA TRP A 17 2.56 -17.33 -9.84
C TRP A 17 3.13 -16.28 -8.86
N VAL A 18 4.46 -16.14 -8.77
CA VAL A 18 5.09 -15.10 -7.94
C VAL A 18 4.69 -13.74 -8.47
N ALA A 19 4.77 -13.53 -9.79
CA ALA A 19 4.42 -12.28 -10.42
C ALA A 19 2.94 -11.90 -10.19
N ILE A 20 2.01 -12.86 -10.30
CA ILE A 20 0.59 -12.63 -10.03
C ILE A 20 0.36 -12.22 -8.58
N ILE A 21 0.99 -12.90 -7.62
CA ILE A 21 0.85 -12.55 -6.19
C ILE A 21 1.49 -11.19 -5.92
N THR A 22 2.65 -10.90 -6.48
CA THR A 22 3.31 -9.59 -6.35
C THR A 22 2.46 -8.46 -6.93
N ALA A 23 1.90 -8.64 -8.13
CA ALA A 23 0.99 -7.67 -8.74
C ALA A 23 -0.27 -7.47 -7.88
N SER A 24 -0.84 -8.55 -7.35
CA SER A 24 -2.00 -8.49 -6.45
C SER A 24 -1.68 -7.75 -5.15
N CYS A 25 -0.52 -8.00 -4.53
CA CYS A 25 -0.05 -7.24 -3.37
C CYS A 25 0.07 -5.75 -3.71
N ALA A 26 0.72 -5.41 -4.82
CA ALA A 26 0.91 -4.02 -5.23
C ALA A 26 -0.44 -3.31 -5.46
N LEU A 27 -1.38 -3.97 -6.14
CA LEU A 27 -2.74 -3.44 -6.35
C LEU A 27 -3.49 -3.23 -5.04
N LEU A 28 -3.47 -4.21 -4.13
CA LEU A 28 -4.13 -4.08 -2.83
C LEU A 28 -3.51 -2.96 -1.99
N ILE A 29 -2.20 -2.80 -2.00
CA ILE A 29 -1.52 -1.69 -1.29
C ILE A 29 -1.97 -0.34 -1.87
N GLN A 30 -2.07 -0.21 -3.20
CA GLN A 30 -2.55 1.03 -3.84
C GLN A 30 -4.02 1.31 -3.52
N ILE A 31 -4.88 0.29 -3.57
CA ILE A 31 -6.30 0.42 -3.20
C ILE A 31 -6.41 0.82 -1.73
N GLY A 32 -5.73 0.12 -0.82
CA GLY A 32 -5.73 0.40 0.61
C GLY A 32 -5.24 1.82 0.93
N THR A 33 -4.20 2.27 0.23
CA THR A 33 -3.68 3.64 0.35
C THR A 33 -4.74 4.66 -0.07
N ASN A 34 -5.41 4.46 -1.22
CA ASN A 34 -6.44 5.39 -1.68
C ASN A 34 -7.65 5.48 -0.74
N LEU A 35 -8.07 4.33 -0.18
CA LEU A 35 -9.16 4.27 0.80
C LEU A 35 -8.76 4.93 2.13
N ALA A 36 -7.54 4.69 2.61
CA ALA A 36 -7.00 5.35 3.79
C ALA A 36 -6.93 6.87 3.59
N ASN A 37 -6.51 7.32 2.41
CA ASN A 37 -6.47 8.74 2.06
C ASN A 37 -7.87 9.38 2.12
N ASP A 38 -8.90 8.76 1.54
CA ASP A 38 -10.29 9.24 1.62
C ASP A 38 -10.75 9.36 3.09
N TYR A 39 -10.46 8.33 3.90
CA TYR A 39 -10.80 8.34 5.32
C TYR A 39 -10.11 9.47 6.10
N PHE A 40 -8.79 9.61 5.97
CA PHE A 40 -8.03 10.60 6.74
C PHE A 40 -8.23 12.04 6.24
N ASP A 41 -8.40 12.24 4.93
CA ASP A 41 -8.73 13.55 4.35
C ASP A 41 -10.11 14.02 4.84
N TYR A 42 -11.10 13.11 4.89
CA TYR A 42 -12.41 13.39 5.46
C TYR A 42 -12.34 13.80 6.94
N LEU A 43 -11.54 13.08 7.76
CA LEU A 43 -11.38 13.43 9.17
C LEU A 43 -10.71 14.79 9.39
N LYS A 44 -9.82 15.21 8.47
CA LYS A 44 -9.11 16.49 8.54
C LYS A 44 -9.92 17.66 7.99
N GLY A 45 -11.02 17.39 7.28
CA GLY A 45 -11.80 18.41 6.59
C GLY A 45 -11.04 19.04 5.41
N THR A 46 -10.01 18.37 4.90
CA THR A 46 -9.21 18.86 3.76
C THR A 46 -10.05 18.86 2.47
N ASP A 47 -10.98 17.92 2.37
CA ASP A 47 -11.89 17.78 1.25
C ASP A 47 -13.09 18.74 1.43
N ASN A 48 -13.10 19.82 0.64
CA ASN A 48 -14.17 20.81 0.59
C ASN A 48 -14.74 20.92 -0.84
N GLU A 49 -15.82 21.68 -1.02
CA GLU A 49 -16.49 21.85 -2.33
C GLU A 49 -15.57 22.41 -3.44
N LYS A 50 -14.42 22.99 -3.06
CA LYS A 50 -13.43 23.55 -3.99
C LYS A 50 -12.38 22.53 -4.44
N ARG A 51 -12.45 21.28 -3.98
CA ARG A 51 -11.50 20.24 -4.37
C ARG A 51 -11.66 19.87 -5.85
N VAL A 52 -10.56 19.95 -6.58
CA VAL A 52 -10.45 19.45 -7.94
C VAL A 52 -9.87 18.04 -7.88
N GLY A 53 -10.69 17.02 -8.15
CA GLY A 53 -10.27 15.62 -8.13
C GLY A 53 -11.44 14.64 -8.28
N PRO A 54 -11.17 13.32 -8.29
CA PRO A 54 -12.21 12.31 -8.35
C PRO A 54 -13.13 12.38 -7.14
N LEU A 55 -14.38 11.93 -7.32
CA LEU A 55 -15.37 11.85 -6.25
C LEU A 55 -14.82 11.04 -5.06
N ARG A 56 -14.94 11.61 -3.85
CA ARG A 56 -14.56 10.96 -2.59
C ARG A 56 -15.79 10.31 -1.96
N ALA A 57 -15.69 9.02 -1.65
CA ALA A 57 -16.85 8.20 -1.34
C ALA A 57 -17.50 8.58 -0.01
N ILE A 58 -16.71 8.99 1.00
CA ILE A 58 -17.27 9.47 2.27
C ILE A 58 -17.91 10.85 2.10
N HIS A 59 -17.24 11.79 1.44
CA HIS A 59 -17.78 13.13 1.21
C HIS A 59 -19.05 13.13 0.35
N ALA A 60 -19.14 12.20 -0.60
CA ALA A 60 -20.33 12.00 -1.43
C ALA A 60 -21.48 11.28 -0.69
N GLY A 61 -21.28 10.85 0.57
CA GLY A 61 -22.26 10.09 1.34
C GLY A 61 -22.52 8.67 0.82
N LEU A 62 -21.66 8.15 -0.06
CA LEU A 62 -21.79 6.82 -0.65
C LEU A 62 -21.32 5.71 0.29
N VAL A 63 -20.39 6.03 1.20
CA VAL A 63 -19.79 5.09 2.15
C VAL A 63 -19.65 5.79 3.50
N SER A 64 -20.03 5.13 4.59
CA SER A 64 -19.85 5.67 5.94
C SER A 64 -18.38 5.64 6.37
N LYS A 65 -18.01 6.49 7.33
CA LYS A 65 -16.65 6.50 7.92
C LYS A 65 -16.24 5.11 8.43
N LYS A 66 -17.18 4.39 9.06
CA LYS A 66 -16.92 3.06 9.63
C LYS A 66 -16.65 2.03 8.54
N GLU A 67 -17.43 2.06 7.46
CA GLU A 67 -17.22 1.18 6.31
C GLU A 67 -15.87 1.46 5.65
N MET A 68 -15.54 2.73 5.38
CA MET A 68 -14.25 3.08 4.78
C MET A 68 -13.06 2.65 5.64
N LEU A 69 -13.15 2.86 6.97
CA LEU A 69 -12.15 2.39 7.93
C LEU A 69 -11.93 0.88 7.81
N LEU A 70 -13.02 0.12 7.81
CA LEU A 70 -12.95 -1.33 7.68
C LEU A 70 -12.40 -1.75 6.31
N SER A 71 -12.80 -1.06 5.23
CA SER A 71 -12.36 -1.36 3.87
C SER A 71 -10.84 -1.26 3.71
N PHE A 72 -10.21 -0.17 4.16
CA PHE A 72 -8.76 -0.06 4.01
C PHE A 72 -8.00 -1.02 4.95
N ILE A 73 -8.51 -1.28 6.16
CA ILE A 73 -7.93 -2.28 7.08
C ILE A 73 -7.96 -3.67 6.46
N ILE A 74 -9.10 -4.10 5.94
CA ILE A 74 -9.25 -5.40 5.28
C ILE A 74 -8.32 -5.47 4.06
N THR A 75 -8.27 -4.41 3.25
CA THR A 75 -7.44 -4.38 2.04
C THR A 75 -5.95 -4.53 2.38
N PHE A 76 -5.44 -3.79 3.37
CA PHE A 76 -4.06 -3.96 3.83
C PHE A 76 -3.82 -5.33 4.49
N GLY A 77 -4.82 -5.87 5.22
CA GLY A 77 -4.76 -7.22 5.76
C GLY A 77 -4.60 -8.29 4.68
N LEU A 78 -5.34 -8.17 3.58
CA LEU A 78 -5.21 -9.06 2.41
C LEU A 78 -3.84 -8.91 1.73
N ALA A 79 -3.35 -7.67 1.58
CA ALA A 79 -2.02 -7.42 1.04
C ALA A 79 -0.92 -8.06 1.90
N ALA A 80 -1.04 -7.95 3.23
CA ALA A 80 -0.11 -8.56 4.18
C ALA A 80 -0.17 -10.10 4.12
N ALA A 81 -1.37 -10.69 4.02
CA ALA A 81 -1.54 -12.14 3.90
C ALA A 81 -0.85 -12.69 2.63
N LEU A 82 -1.03 -12.02 1.49
CA LEU A 82 -0.32 -12.38 0.25
C LEU A 82 1.20 -12.11 0.37
N GLY A 83 1.59 -11.04 1.06
CA GLY A 83 2.98 -10.70 1.32
C GLY A 83 3.71 -11.79 2.11
N ILE A 84 3.07 -12.43 3.08
CA ILE A 84 3.64 -13.56 3.83
C ILE A 84 4.06 -14.70 2.87
N VAL A 85 3.24 -15.02 1.87
CA VAL A 85 3.57 -16.04 0.86
C VAL A 85 4.84 -15.68 0.10
N LEU A 86 4.99 -14.40 -0.28
CA LEU A 86 6.19 -13.91 -0.96
C LEU A 86 7.42 -13.90 -0.05
N VAL A 87 7.27 -13.58 1.23
CA VAL A 87 8.36 -13.59 2.22
C VAL A 87 8.90 -15.00 2.42
N LEU A 88 8.04 -16.02 2.46
CA LEU A 88 8.48 -17.41 2.56
C LEU A 88 9.36 -17.84 1.37
N ARG A 89 9.21 -17.19 0.21
CA ARG A 89 9.99 -17.48 -1.00
C ARG A 89 11.21 -16.57 -1.17
N GLY A 90 11.06 -15.28 -0.94
CA GLY A 90 12.07 -14.24 -1.21
C GLY A 90 12.83 -13.74 0.02
N GLY A 91 12.46 -14.21 1.22
CA GLY A 91 13.14 -13.90 2.47
C GLY A 91 12.79 -12.52 3.05
N TRP A 92 13.56 -12.12 4.07
CA TRP A 92 13.35 -10.89 4.82
C TRP A 92 13.36 -9.57 4.02
N PRO A 93 14.06 -9.43 2.86
CA PRO A 93 13.98 -8.19 2.09
C PRO A 93 12.56 -7.90 1.57
N VAL A 94 11.81 -8.94 1.19
CA VAL A 94 10.41 -8.81 0.75
C VAL A 94 9.52 -8.30 1.88
N LEU A 95 9.78 -8.76 3.11
CA LEU A 95 9.05 -8.33 4.29
C LEU A 95 9.30 -6.85 4.55
N ALA A 96 10.57 -6.43 4.49
CA ALA A 96 10.96 -5.04 4.68
C ALA A 96 10.30 -4.12 3.65
N THR A 97 10.32 -4.49 2.36
CA THR A 97 9.69 -3.68 1.30
C THR A 97 8.17 -3.60 1.44
N GLY A 98 7.50 -4.72 1.75
CA GLY A 98 6.04 -4.76 1.92
C GLY A 98 5.58 -3.96 3.14
N ALA A 99 6.26 -4.12 4.28
CA ALA A 99 5.98 -3.36 5.49
C ALA A 99 6.22 -1.87 5.28
N ALA A 100 7.33 -1.50 4.62
CA ALA A 100 7.61 -0.12 4.27
C ALA A 100 6.52 0.47 3.38
N ALA A 101 6.05 -0.25 2.35
CA ALA A 101 5.00 0.22 1.44
C ALA A 101 3.65 0.45 2.15
N ILE A 102 3.22 -0.44 3.04
CA ILE A 102 1.98 -0.26 3.83
C ILE A 102 2.13 0.91 4.80
N ALA A 103 3.24 0.98 5.54
CA ALA A 103 3.51 2.08 6.47
C ALA A 103 3.52 3.42 5.73
N CYS A 104 4.16 3.46 4.57
CA CYS A 104 4.16 4.56 3.64
C CYS A 104 2.72 4.96 3.25
N GLY A 105 1.91 4.05 2.76
CA GLY A 105 0.52 4.34 2.38
C GLY A 105 -0.31 4.96 3.51
N ILE A 106 -0.09 4.54 4.75
CA ILE A 106 -0.78 5.09 5.93
C ILE A 106 -0.21 6.45 6.32
N LEU A 107 1.11 6.55 6.52
CA LEU A 107 1.79 7.77 6.99
C LEU A 107 1.77 8.91 5.95
N TYR A 108 1.51 8.58 4.68
CA TYR A 108 1.30 9.56 3.64
C TYR A 108 0.16 10.53 3.98
N THR A 109 -0.89 10.07 4.67
CA THR A 109 -2.08 10.89 4.97
C THR A 109 -2.51 10.87 6.43
N ALA A 110 -2.16 9.85 7.20
CA ALA A 110 -2.46 9.76 8.62
C ALA A 110 -1.51 10.61 9.48
N GLY A 111 -1.94 10.90 10.72
CA GLY A 111 -1.12 11.57 11.74
C GLY A 111 -1.09 13.10 11.66
N PRO A 112 -0.41 13.76 12.63
CA PRO A 112 -0.39 15.21 12.79
C PRO A 112 0.46 15.94 11.73
N LYS A 113 1.40 15.25 11.08
CA LYS A 113 2.24 15.76 9.99
C LYS A 113 2.37 14.71 8.86
N PRO A 114 1.32 14.53 8.05
CA PRO A 114 1.32 13.55 6.96
C PRO A 114 2.42 13.85 5.92
N ILE A 115 3.08 12.80 5.42
CA ILE A 115 4.23 12.92 4.49
C ILE A 115 3.83 13.64 3.20
N GLY A 116 2.59 13.46 2.74
CA GLY A 116 2.07 14.12 1.53
C GLY A 116 1.98 15.65 1.64
N TYR A 117 1.99 16.20 2.86
CA TYR A 117 1.81 17.63 3.10
C TYR A 117 3.12 18.36 3.47
N ILE A 118 4.24 17.63 3.52
CA ILE A 118 5.58 18.19 3.78
C ILE A 118 6.46 18.27 2.52
N GLY A 119 5.87 18.20 1.33
CA GLY A 119 6.58 18.34 0.05
C GLY A 119 7.38 17.10 -0.39
N LEU A 120 7.32 16.00 0.36
CA LEU A 120 8.00 14.74 0.01
C LEU A 120 7.16 13.83 -0.91
N ALA A 121 5.96 14.27 -1.31
CA ALA A 121 5.06 13.49 -2.15
C ALA A 121 5.71 13.10 -3.48
N GLU A 122 6.48 14.00 -4.11
CA GLU A 122 7.13 13.73 -5.40
C GLU A 122 8.24 12.67 -5.28
N LEU A 123 9.05 12.71 -4.21
CA LEU A 123 10.06 11.70 -3.94
C LEU A 123 9.42 10.33 -3.64
N PHE A 124 8.29 10.36 -2.95
CA PHE A 124 7.51 9.16 -2.64
C PHE A 124 6.90 8.53 -3.90
N VAL A 125 6.36 9.36 -4.79
CA VAL A 125 5.90 8.94 -6.12
C VAL A 125 7.06 8.34 -6.91
N LEU A 126 8.23 8.97 -6.95
CA LEU A 126 9.39 8.42 -7.65
C LEU A 126 9.83 7.04 -7.11
N VAL A 127 9.85 6.85 -5.79
CA VAL A 127 10.36 5.61 -5.18
C VAL A 127 9.36 4.45 -5.27
N PHE A 128 8.06 4.74 -5.21
CA PHE A 128 7.01 3.70 -5.22
C PHE A 128 6.27 3.56 -6.55
N PHE A 129 6.34 4.55 -7.45
CA PHE A 129 5.69 4.57 -8.77
C PHE A 129 6.65 4.79 -9.97
N GLY A 130 7.95 5.06 -9.74
CA GLY A 130 8.96 5.35 -10.77
C GLY A 130 9.91 4.21 -11.09
#